data_AF-A0A924GWG9-F1
#
_entry.id   AF-A0A924GWG9-F1
#
_cell.length_a   1.000
_cell.length_b   1.000
_cell.length_c   1.000
_cell.angle_alpha   90.00
_cell.angle_beta   90.00
_cell.angle_gamma   90.00
#
_symmetry.space_group_name_H-M   'P 1'
#
loop_
_entity.id
_entity.type
_entity.pdbx_description
1 polymer ?
#
loop_
_entity_poly.entity_id
_entity_poly.type
_entity_poly.pdbx_seq_one_letter_code
_entity_poly.pdbx_strand_id
1 'polypeptide(L)'
;SHGRDLAVLVERGDVAGCSFGFRVPDGGDRWEQRGAQLVRELLTVDLYEVTLTHDPVYSDTSVAKRSRPHQQVFVDLNRVWLETCL
;
A
#
# COMPACT_ATOMS: atom_id res chain seq x y z
N SER A 1 -14.68 8.61 -9.00
CA SER A 1 -15.11 7.37 -9.68
C SER A 1 -14.17 6.23 -9.31
N HIS A 2 -12.88 6.31 -9.65
CA HIS A 2 -11.87 5.24 -9.49
C HIS A 2 -11.88 4.47 -8.14
N GLY A 3 -12.00 5.15 -7.00
CA GLY A 3 -12.00 4.48 -5.69
C GLY A 3 -13.26 3.65 -5.40
N ARG A 4 -14.43 4.02 -5.97
CA ARG A 4 -15.65 3.19 -5.85
C ARG A 4 -15.56 1.95 -6.72
N ASP A 5 -15.01 2.10 -7.93
CA ASP A 5 -14.86 0.98 -8.87
C ASP A 5 -13.85 -0.03 -8.32
N LEU A 6 -12.73 0.44 -7.75
CA LEU A 6 -11.75 -0.41 -7.08
C LEU A 6 -12.35 -1.15 -5.88
N ALA A 7 -13.16 -0.48 -5.07
CA ALA A 7 -13.85 -1.11 -3.95
C ALA A 7 -14.73 -2.29 -4.40
N VAL A 8 -15.41 -2.16 -5.54
CA VAL A 8 -16.22 -3.25 -6.12
C VAL A 8 -15.34 -4.40 -6.62
N LEU A 9 -14.20 -4.11 -7.27
CA LEU A 9 -13.26 -5.13 -7.74
C LEU A 9 -12.65 -5.93 -6.57
N VAL A 10 -12.33 -5.26 -5.46
CA VAL A 10 -11.83 -5.91 -4.23
C VAL A 10 -12.94 -6.74 -3.57
N GLU A 11 -14.17 -6.22 -3.48
CA GLU A 11 -15.30 -6.98 -2.90
C GLU A 11 -15.68 -8.21 -3.72
N ARG A 12 -15.57 -8.13 -5.05
CA ARG A 12 -15.81 -9.28 -5.93
C ARG A 12 -14.68 -10.32 -5.87
N GLY A 13 -13.48 -9.90 -5.44
CA GLY A 13 -12.28 -10.75 -5.39
C GLY A 13 -11.44 -10.74 -6.67
N ASP A 14 -11.78 -9.89 -7.64
CA ASP A 14 -10.97 -9.73 -8.87
C ASP A 14 -9.61 -9.09 -8.59
N VAL A 15 -9.50 -8.32 -7.50
CA VAL A 15 -8.25 -7.75 -7.01
C VAL A 15 -8.08 -8.21 -5.57
N ALA A 16 -7.29 -9.26 -5.37
CA ALA A 16 -7.14 -9.94 -4.08
C ALA A 16 -5.81 -9.67 -3.38
N GLY A 17 -4.76 -9.24 -4.10
CA GLY A 17 -3.42 -9.04 -3.57
C GLY A 17 -2.80 -7.71 -3.96
N CYS A 18 -1.54 -7.51 -3.56
CA CYS A 18 -0.78 -6.33 -3.93
C CYS A 18 0.71 -6.64 -4.17
N SER A 19 1.29 -5.88 -5.07
CA SER A 19 2.74 -5.81 -5.27
C SER A 19 3.28 -4.59 -4.54
N PHE A 20 4.44 -4.72 -3.91
CA PHE A 20 5.11 -3.61 -3.24
C PHE A 20 6.56 -3.47 -3.71
N GLY A 21 6.95 -2.23 -4.01
CA GLY A 21 8.30 -1.85 -4.41
C GLY A 21 9.02 -1.22 -3.25
N PHE A 22 10.19 -1.76 -2.88
CA PHE A 22 10.96 -1.31 -1.73
C PHE A 22 12.47 -1.40 -1.96
N ARG A 23 13.24 -0.68 -1.15
CA ARG A 23 14.69 -0.90 -0.99
C ARG A 23 14.99 -1.37 0.42
N VAL A 24 16.11 -2.06 0.56
CA VAL A 24 16.62 -2.52 1.86
C VAL A 24 17.82 -1.63 2.18
N PRO A 25 17.80 -0.85 3.27
CA PRO A 25 18.96 -0.08 3.70
C PRO A 25 20.06 -1.02 4.23
N ASP A 26 21.27 -0.49 4.41
CA ASP A 26 22.39 -1.26 4.94
C ASP A 26 22.06 -1.85 6.32
N GLY A 27 22.27 -3.16 6.48
CA GLY A 27 21.89 -3.90 7.69
C GLY A 27 20.38 -4.14 7.85
N GLY A 28 19.58 -3.79 6.84
CA GLY A 28 18.12 -3.99 6.82
C GLY A 28 17.68 -5.41 6.45
N ASP A 29 18.61 -6.32 6.12
CA ASP A 29 18.34 -7.74 5.91
C ASP A 29 19.33 -8.65 6.62
N ARG A 30 18.90 -9.90 6.79
CA ARG A 30 19.72 -10.99 7.27
C ARG A 30 19.59 -12.17 6.33
N TRP A 31 20.71 -12.81 6.07
CA TRP A 31 20.77 -14.06 5.32
C TRP A 31 21.07 -15.22 6.27
N GLU A 32 20.32 -16.30 6.14
CA GLU A 32 20.46 -17.50 6.97
C GLU A 32 20.41 -18.74 6.09
N GLN A 33 21.32 -19.68 6.32
CA GLN A 33 21.28 -20.99 5.68
C GLN A 33 20.40 -21.94 6.50
N ARG A 34 19.26 -22.34 5.94
CA ARG A 34 18.34 -23.32 6.55
C ARG A 34 18.38 -24.62 5.73
N GLY A 35 19.25 -25.53 6.15
CA GLY A 35 19.51 -26.77 5.42
C GLY A 35 20.13 -26.49 4.05
N ALA A 36 19.46 -26.90 2.97
CA ALA A 36 19.91 -26.62 1.59
C ALA A 36 19.43 -25.25 1.05
N GLN A 37 18.57 -24.53 1.78
CA GLN A 37 17.98 -23.28 1.31
C GLN A 37 18.66 -22.07 1.96
N LEU A 38 19.04 -21.11 1.13
CA LEU A 38 19.47 -19.79 1.57
C LEU A 38 18.22 -18.90 1.71
N VAL A 39 17.93 -18.44 2.93
CA VAL A 39 16.74 -17.65 3.25
C VAL A 39 17.16 -16.22 3.57
N ARG A 40 16.46 -15.26 2.95
CA ARG A 40 16.60 -13.83 3.24
C ARG A 40 15.45 -13.37 4.11
N GLU A 41 15.77 -12.74 5.22
CA GLU A 41 14.81 -12.08 6.10
C GLU A 41 15.00 -10.57 5.99
N LEU A 42 13.92 -9.85 5.70
CA LEU A 42 13.90 -8.40 5.61
C LEU A 42 13.49 -7.84 6.96
N LEU A 43 14.41 -7.14 7.63
CA LEU A 43 14.20 -6.53 8.95
C LEU A 43 13.70 -5.10 8.84
N THR A 44 14.21 -4.36 7.87
CA THR A 44 13.85 -2.96 7.59
C THR A 44 13.77 -2.75 6.09
N VAL A 45 12.73 -2.04 5.64
CA VAL A 45 12.54 -1.70 4.23
C VAL A 45 12.04 -0.27 4.07
N ASP A 46 12.55 0.40 3.04
CA ASP A 46 12.02 1.68 2.56
C ASP A 46 10.99 1.40 1.47
N LEU A 47 9.71 1.55 1.80
CA LEU A 47 8.59 1.29 0.90
C LEU A 47 8.32 2.51 -0.01
N TYR A 48 8.32 2.29 -1.33
CA TYR A 48 8.07 3.35 -2.32
C TYR A 48 6.73 3.23 -3.02
N GLU A 49 6.32 2.01 -3.36
CA GLU A 49 5.11 1.76 -4.16
C GLU A 49 4.30 0.60 -3.58
N VAL A 50 2.97 0.74 -3.64
CA VAL A 50 2.01 -0.34 -3.39
C VAL A 50 0.98 -0.32 -4.52
N THR A 51 0.91 -1.41 -5.27
CA THR A 51 0.02 -1.56 -6.42
C THR A 51 -0.92 -2.74 -6.19
N LEU A 52 -2.22 -2.48 -6.25
CA LEU A 52 -3.25 -3.51 -6.12
C LEU A 52 -3.40 -4.24 -7.46
N THR A 53 -3.34 -5.56 -7.43
CA THR A 53 -3.39 -6.38 -8.65
C THR A 53 -4.04 -7.74 -8.39
N HIS A 54 -4.63 -8.30 -9.44
CA HIS A 54 -5.14 -9.67 -9.45
C HIS A 54 -4.02 -10.73 -9.43
N ASP A 55 -2.83 -10.37 -9.92
CA ASP A 55 -1.65 -11.24 -10.03
C ASP A 55 -0.45 -10.59 -9.34
N PRO A 56 -0.32 -10.74 -8.00
CA PRO A 56 0.74 -10.12 -7.23
C PRO A 56 2.05 -10.90 -7.31
N VAL A 57 3.18 -10.19 -7.31
CA VAL A 57 4.52 -10.80 -7.22
C VAL A 57 4.71 -11.53 -5.89
N TYR A 58 4.00 -11.10 -4.85
CA TYR A 58 4.01 -11.67 -3.51
C TYR A 58 2.67 -12.33 -3.23
N SER A 59 2.63 -13.67 -3.31
CA SER A 59 1.41 -14.48 -3.19
C SER A 59 0.71 -14.36 -1.84
N ASP A 60 1.46 -14.06 -0.77
CA ASP A 60 0.94 -14.02 0.61
C ASP A 60 0.37 -12.66 0.99
N THR A 61 0.18 -11.76 0.02
CA THR A 61 -0.46 -10.46 0.24
C THR A 61 -1.98 -10.57 0.15
N SER A 62 -2.69 -9.80 0.97
CA SER A 62 -4.15 -9.71 0.93
C SER A 62 -4.62 -8.25 1.03
N VAL A 63 -5.74 -7.97 0.38
CA VAL A 63 -6.34 -6.63 0.33
C VAL A 63 -7.75 -6.70 0.89
N ALA A 64 -8.09 -5.77 1.77
CA ALA A 64 -9.42 -5.69 2.37
C ALA A 64 -9.92 -4.25 2.41
N LYS A 65 -11.18 -4.06 1.98
CA LYS A 65 -11.88 -2.78 2.11
C LYS A 65 -12.19 -2.50 3.58
N ARG A 66 -11.88 -1.29 4.05
CA ARG A 66 -12.23 -0.83 5.40
C ARG A 66 -12.92 0.54 5.32
N SER A 67 -13.90 0.77 6.19
CA SER A 67 -14.52 2.10 6.32
C SER A 67 -13.53 3.06 6.98
N ARG A 68 -13.30 4.21 6.37
CA ARG A 68 -12.65 5.34 7.05
C ARG A 68 -13.75 6.26 7.60
N PRO A 69 -13.79 6.56 8.90
CA PRO A 69 -14.76 7.53 9.42
C PRO A 69 -14.57 8.86 8.70
N HIS A 70 -15.68 9.53 8.41
CA HIS A 70 -15.66 10.84 7.78
C HIS A 70 -15.07 11.85 8.77
N GLN A 71 -13.78 12.15 8.64
CA GLN A 71 -13.15 13.21 9.39
C GLN A 71 -13.67 14.53 8.81
N GLN A 72 -14.60 15.18 9.51
CA GLN A 72 -14.99 16.55 9.19
C GLN A 72 -13.82 17.46 9.52
N VAL A 73 -12.91 17.63 8.55
CA VAL A 73 -11.94 18.71 8.61
C VAL A 73 -12.74 19.97 8.31
N PHE A 74 -12.82 20.89 9.27
CA PHE A 74 -13.44 22.19 9.02
C PHE A 74 -12.52 22.95 8.06
N VAL A 75 -12.80 22.85 6.77
CA VAL A 75 -12.09 23.63 5.74
C VAL A 75 -12.76 24.99 5.71
N ASP A 76 -12.08 26.01 6.23
CA ASP A 76 -12.52 27.39 6.04
C ASP A 76 -12.37 27.76 4.56
N LEU A 77 -13.47 27.66 3.82
CA LEU A 77 -13.53 27.93 2.39
C LEU A 77 -13.14 29.38 2.06
N ASN A 78 -13.34 30.32 3.00
CA ASN A 78 -12.90 31.71 2.81
C ASN A 78 -11.37 31.80 2.83
N ARG A 79 -10.71 31.04 3.71
CA ARG A 79 -9.25 30.99 3.77
C ARG A 79 -8.64 30.38 2.50
N VAL A 80 -9.20 29.28 2.01
CA VAL A 80 -8.73 28.63 0.77
C VAL A 80 -8.91 29.54 -0.44
N TRP A 81 -10.00 30.31 -0.50
CA TRP A 81 -10.22 31.28 -1.58
C TRP A 81 -9.17 32.41 -1.58
N LEU A 82 -8.82 32.92 -0.39
CA LEU A 82 -7.77 33.95 -0.27
C LEU A 82 -6.39 33.45 -0.74
N GLU A 83 -6.07 32.18 -0.54
CA GLU A 83 -4.82 31.56 -1.01
C GLU A 83 -4.76 31.36 -2.53
N THR A 84 -5.91 31.37 -3.23
CA THR A 84 -5.98 31.29 -4.70
C THR A 84 -5.96 32.64 -5.41
N CYS A 85 -6.11 33.75 -4.69
CA CYS A 85 -6.14 35.10 -5.25
C CYS A 85 -4.81 35.86 -5.15
N LEU A 86 -3.74 35.19 -4.70
CA LEU A 86 -2.34 35.63 -4.75
C LEU A 86 -1.61 34.89 -5.88
#